data_AF-W4FXM1-F1
#
_entry.id   AF-W4FXM1-F1
#
_cell.length_a   1.000
_cell.length_b   1.000
_cell.length_c   1.000
_cell.angle_alpha   90.00
_cell.angle_beta   90.00
_cell.angle_gamma   90.00
#
_symmetry.space_group_name_H-M   'P 1'
#
loop_
_entity.id
_entity.type
_entity.pdbx_description
1 polymer ?
#
loop_
_entity_poly.entity_id
_entity_poly.type
_entity_poly.pdbx_seq_one_letter_code
_entity_poly.pdbx_strand_id
1 'polypeptide(L)'
;MKTTFLGFTTILTTIQLATAAECTLDQSSLVLEASMAVPWANCTNKGYETATSMMSLLPSDPAKFAAFCAIPTCVANLNSWLMSFPDCSVQGVSQKDTMSKLAGLVCDSGSTTGGACSVSQLMSVSQVLVAPVPATCASATGIPATTTIMGLLNQSTTIICDAPCIAAVKSTAAALPNCTTDGKSVNDATFYVKLCTSSASSFGLTMVSLAVALIGAMV
;
A
#
# COMPACT_ATOMS: atom_id res chain seq x y z
N MET A 1 3.99 16.61 67.13
CA MET A 1 4.33 15.68 66.04
C MET A 1 3.60 16.14 64.80
N LYS A 2 4.33 16.55 63.77
CA LYS A 2 3.82 17.19 62.54
C LYS A 2 3.87 16.13 61.45
N THR A 3 2.70 15.67 61.00
CA THR A 3 2.61 14.62 59.98
C THR A 3 2.72 15.24 58.59
N THR A 4 3.73 14.79 57.85
CA THR A 4 4.04 15.09 56.46
C THR A 4 2.91 14.62 55.53
N PHE A 5 2.44 15.48 54.63
CA PHE A 5 1.73 15.09 53.41
C PHE A 5 2.63 15.44 52.22
N LEU A 6 3.27 14.41 51.65
CA LEU A 6 3.98 14.50 50.37
C LEU A 6 2.95 14.27 49.27
N GLY A 7 2.56 15.35 48.58
CA GLY A 7 1.73 15.28 47.38
C GLY A 7 2.52 14.66 46.24
N PHE A 8 2.11 13.47 45.79
CA PHE A 8 2.52 12.91 44.51
C PHE A 8 1.74 13.64 43.41
N THR A 9 2.37 14.63 42.77
CA THR A 9 1.89 15.19 41.51
C THR A 9 2.21 14.20 40.40
N THR A 10 1.28 13.31 40.10
CA THR A 10 1.34 12.47 38.90
C THR A 10 1.25 13.40 37.69
N ILE A 11 2.40 13.75 37.11
CA ILE A 11 2.46 14.37 35.79
C ILE A 11 2.03 13.29 34.80
N LEU A 12 0.71 13.21 34.57
CA LEU A 12 0.15 12.49 33.45
C LEU A 12 0.41 13.36 32.21
N THR A 13 1.62 13.27 31.67
CA THR A 13 1.88 13.71 30.30
C THR A 13 1.05 12.79 29.40
N THR A 14 -0.18 13.20 29.11
CA THR A 14 -0.87 12.77 27.91
C THR A 14 0.06 13.08 26.76
N ILE A 15 0.69 12.05 26.20
CA ILE A 15 1.22 12.10 24.85
C ILE A 15 -0.04 12.25 23.98
N GLN A 16 -0.55 13.47 23.85
CA GLN A 16 -1.36 13.82 22.70
C GLN A 16 -0.43 13.57 21.53
N LEU A 17 -0.61 12.44 20.83
CA LEU A 17 -0.20 12.39 19.44
C LEU A 17 -0.83 13.64 18.84
N ALA A 18 0.00 14.63 18.50
CA ALA A 18 -0.45 15.82 17.83
C ALA A 18 -1.02 15.33 16.49
N THR A 19 -2.32 15.07 16.45
CA THR A 19 -3.04 14.85 15.21
C THR A 19 -2.82 16.13 14.43
N ALA A 20 -2.05 16.07 13.34
CA ALA A 20 -1.79 17.23 12.50
C ALA A 20 -3.11 17.94 12.21
N ALA A 21 -3.13 19.28 12.26
CA ALA A 21 -4.35 20.03 11.99
C ALA A 21 -4.87 19.68 10.58
N GLU A 22 -6.19 19.64 10.39
CA GLU A 22 -6.77 19.39 9.06
C GLU A 22 -6.23 20.43 8.05
N CYS A 23 -5.96 19.97 6.82
CA CYS A 23 -5.40 20.80 5.78
C CYS A 23 -6.32 21.99 5.48
N THR A 24 -5.72 23.19 5.44
CA THR A 24 -6.42 24.38 4.93
C THR A 24 -6.66 24.26 3.42
N LEU A 25 -7.52 25.12 2.88
CA LEU A 25 -7.73 25.21 1.44
C LEU A 25 -6.42 25.52 0.70
N ASP A 26 -5.61 26.43 1.24
CA ASP A 26 -4.31 26.80 0.68
C ASP A 26 -3.30 25.65 0.73
N GLN A 27 -3.29 24.87 1.82
CA GLN A 27 -2.43 23.67 1.91
C GLN A 27 -2.86 22.60 0.92
N SER A 28 -4.17 22.46 0.71
CA SER A 28 -4.73 21.51 -0.26
C SER A 28 -4.42 21.92 -1.70
N SER A 29 -4.42 23.21 -2.02
CA SER A 29 -4.02 23.69 -3.35
C SER A 29 -2.52 23.49 -3.60
N LEU A 30 -1.66 23.68 -2.58
CA LEU A 30 -0.23 23.39 -2.70
C LEU A 30 0.06 21.92 -2.99
N VAL A 31 -0.69 21.00 -2.37
CA VAL A 31 -0.59 19.56 -2.67
C VAL A 31 -0.97 19.27 -4.13
N LEU A 32 -2.05 19.89 -4.61
CA LEU A 32 -2.49 19.72 -6.00
C LEU A 32 -1.46 20.30 -6.99
N GLU A 33 -0.96 21.52 -6.74
CA GLU A 33 0.05 22.17 -7.56
C GLU A 33 1.36 21.36 -7.61
N ALA A 34 1.81 20.86 -6.46
CA ALA A 34 2.98 19.99 -6.38
C ALA A 34 2.78 18.70 -7.20
N SER A 35 1.56 18.14 -7.19
CA SER A 35 1.23 16.91 -7.93
C SER A 35 1.14 17.14 -9.44
N MET A 36 0.75 18.34 -9.86
CA MET A 36 0.66 18.77 -11.26
C MET A 36 1.94 19.43 -11.79
N ALA A 37 2.97 19.56 -10.95
CA ALA A 37 4.24 20.17 -11.35
C ALA A 37 4.86 19.46 -12.55
N VAL A 38 5.57 20.24 -13.37
CA VAL A 38 6.27 19.72 -14.55
C VAL A 38 7.27 18.63 -14.12
N PRO A 39 7.25 17.45 -14.76
CA PRO A 39 8.17 16.38 -14.40
C PRO A 39 9.63 16.77 -14.59
N TRP A 40 10.52 16.23 -13.76
CA TRP A 40 11.92 16.59 -13.82
C TRP A 40 12.58 16.10 -15.11
N ALA A 41 13.16 17.03 -15.88
CA ALA A 41 13.75 16.74 -17.19
C ALA A 41 14.88 15.69 -17.15
N ASN A 42 15.56 15.54 -16.01
CA ASN A 42 16.58 14.52 -15.79
C ASN A 42 16.01 13.12 -15.49
N CYS A 43 14.69 13.01 -15.35
CA CYS A 43 13.96 11.76 -15.13
C CYS A 43 13.07 11.35 -16.29
N THR A 44 12.83 12.23 -17.27
CA THR A 44 11.99 11.95 -18.44
C THR A 44 12.73 11.22 -19.57
N ASN A 45 14.06 11.33 -19.66
CA ASN A 45 14.88 10.81 -20.78
C ASN A 45 15.13 9.28 -20.80
N LYS A 46 14.40 8.49 -20.01
CA LYS A 46 14.58 7.03 -19.86
C LYS A 46 13.26 6.25 -19.93
N GLY A 47 12.40 6.61 -20.89
CA GLY A 47 11.11 5.93 -21.09
C GLY A 47 9.93 6.57 -20.36
N TYR A 48 10.08 7.81 -19.89
CA TYR A 48 9.03 8.63 -19.26
C TYR A 48 8.81 9.95 -20.01
N GLU A 49 9.15 9.98 -21.30
CA GLU A 49 9.13 11.18 -22.14
C GLU A 49 7.73 11.78 -22.33
N THR A 50 6.69 10.98 -22.07
CA THR A 50 5.28 11.38 -22.17
C THR A 50 4.69 11.83 -20.84
N ALA A 51 5.47 11.88 -19.76
CA ALA A 51 4.98 12.35 -18.47
C ALA A 51 4.64 13.85 -18.56
N THR A 52 3.42 14.22 -18.20
CA THR A 52 2.92 15.60 -18.22
C THR A 52 2.86 16.24 -16.82
N SER A 53 2.95 15.42 -15.78
CA SER A 53 2.92 15.81 -14.37
C SER A 53 3.84 14.93 -13.51
N MET A 54 4.11 15.36 -12.28
CA MET A 54 4.87 14.56 -11.32
C MET A 54 4.23 13.21 -11.03
N MET A 55 2.90 13.17 -10.90
CA MET A 55 2.16 11.91 -10.73
C MET A 55 2.33 10.97 -11.93
N SER A 56 2.33 11.50 -13.16
CA SER A 56 2.52 10.67 -14.36
C SER A 56 3.95 10.14 -14.54
N LEU A 57 4.91 10.68 -13.78
CA LEU A 57 6.30 10.23 -13.78
C LEU A 57 6.46 8.93 -12.98
N LEU A 58 5.60 8.69 -11.98
CA LEU A 58 5.62 7.48 -11.17
C LEU A 58 5.06 6.32 -11.99
N PRO A 59 5.89 5.32 -12.36
CA PRO A 59 5.44 4.30 -13.29
C PRO A 59 4.47 3.35 -12.59
N SER A 60 3.38 2.98 -13.27
CA SER A 60 2.45 1.94 -12.80
C SER A 60 2.93 0.51 -13.10
N ASP A 61 4.06 0.38 -13.80
CA ASP A 61 4.72 -0.88 -14.13
C ASP A 61 5.92 -1.13 -13.20
N PRO A 62 6.02 -2.29 -12.53
CA PRO A 62 7.11 -2.58 -11.59
C PRO A 62 8.51 -2.52 -12.21
N ALA A 63 8.68 -2.95 -13.47
CA ALA A 63 9.99 -2.94 -14.12
C ALA A 63 10.42 -1.51 -14.47
N LYS A 64 9.49 -0.69 -14.97
CA LYS A 64 9.72 0.75 -15.14
C LYS A 64 9.97 1.42 -13.79
N PHE A 65 9.24 1.07 -12.74
CA PHE A 65 9.44 1.66 -11.44
C PHE A 65 10.84 1.32 -10.86
N ALA A 66 11.30 0.08 -11.03
CA ALA A 66 12.67 -0.30 -10.68
C ALA A 66 13.73 0.48 -11.49
N ALA A 67 13.49 0.68 -12.78
CA ALA A 67 14.38 1.48 -13.63
C ALA A 67 14.43 2.96 -13.21
N PHE A 68 13.30 3.53 -12.79
CA PHE A 68 13.21 4.88 -12.23
C PHE A 68 14.07 4.99 -10.96
N CYS A 69 13.90 4.05 -10.04
CA CYS A 69 14.63 4.02 -8.76
C CYS A 69 16.13 3.74 -8.92
N ALA A 70 16.56 3.18 -10.06
CA ALA A 70 17.97 3.00 -10.37
C ALA A 70 18.69 4.31 -10.75
N ILE A 71 17.97 5.42 -10.96
CA ILE A 71 18.53 6.73 -11.32
C ILE A 71 18.61 7.61 -10.07
N PRO A 72 19.80 7.85 -9.49
CA PRO A 72 19.94 8.53 -8.20
C PRO A 72 19.32 9.93 -8.17
N THR A 73 19.41 10.67 -9.28
CA THR A 73 18.82 12.00 -9.37
C THR A 73 17.29 11.97 -9.35
N CYS A 74 16.68 10.90 -9.83
CA CYS A 74 15.22 10.72 -9.78
C CYS A 74 14.74 10.36 -8.39
N VAL A 75 15.49 9.52 -7.69
CA VAL A 75 15.24 9.22 -6.27
C VAL A 75 15.37 10.48 -5.42
N ALA A 76 16.43 11.27 -5.60
CA ALA A 76 16.65 12.51 -4.85
C ALA A 76 15.52 13.52 -5.08
N ASN A 77 15.12 13.70 -6.34
CA ASN A 77 14.03 14.58 -6.71
C ASN A 77 12.68 14.10 -6.14
N LEU A 78 12.38 12.80 -6.27
CA LEU A 78 11.19 12.17 -5.69
C LEU A 78 11.11 12.39 -4.18
N ASN A 79 12.20 12.14 -3.47
CA ASN A 79 12.28 12.37 -2.03
C ASN A 79 12.07 13.84 -1.68
N SER A 80 12.67 14.77 -2.43
CA SER A 80 12.47 16.21 -2.21
C SER A 80 11.02 16.63 -2.40
N TRP A 81 10.33 16.06 -3.39
CA TRP A 81 8.92 16.36 -3.64
C TRP A 81 8.02 15.78 -2.55
N LEU A 82 8.21 14.52 -2.17
CA LEU A 82 7.47 13.90 -1.07
C LEU A 82 7.65 14.68 0.25
N MET A 83 8.85 15.16 0.52
CA MET A 83 9.15 15.97 1.72
C MET A 83 8.61 17.41 1.64
N SER A 84 8.15 17.88 0.47
CA SER A 84 7.57 19.22 0.31
C SER A 84 6.10 19.30 0.73
N PHE A 85 5.45 18.17 0.99
CA PHE A 85 4.05 18.14 1.41
C PHE A 85 3.87 18.81 2.78
N PRO A 86 2.79 19.61 2.95
CA PRO A 86 2.54 20.32 4.19
C PRO A 86 2.29 19.37 5.36
N ASP A 87 2.63 19.86 6.55
CA ASP A 87 2.35 19.19 7.82
C ASP A 87 0.89 19.43 8.24
N CYS A 88 -0.03 18.78 7.53
CA CYS A 88 -1.47 18.82 7.79
C CYS A 88 -2.08 17.42 7.64
N SER A 89 -3.29 17.24 8.14
CA SER A 89 -4.03 15.99 8.00
C SER A 89 -5.17 16.09 7.00
N VAL A 90 -5.48 14.98 6.35
CA VAL A 90 -6.72 14.79 5.60
C VAL A 90 -7.43 13.62 6.23
N GLN A 91 -8.63 13.84 6.76
CA GLN A 91 -9.41 12.80 7.46
C GLN A 91 -8.62 12.16 8.62
N GLY A 92 -7.90 12.99 9.38
CA GLY A 92 -7.06 12.55 10.50
C GLY A 92 -5.76 11.83 10.13
N VAL A 93 -5.41 11.72 8.83
CA VAL A 93 -4.14 11.14 8.38
C VAL A 93 -3.16 12.25 8.02
N SER A 94 -2.03 12.31 8.73
CA SER A 94 -0.93 13.26 8.46
C SER A 94 -0.33 13.05 7.07
N GLN A 95 -0.42 14.08 6.22
CA GLN A 95 0.13 14.08 4.86
C GLN A 95 1.65 13.98 4.91
N LYS A 96 2.31 14.82 5.73
CA LYS A 96 3.76 14.81 5.85
C LYS A 96 4.32 13.50 6.38
N ASP A 97 3.70 12.91 7.40
CA ASP A 97 4.15 11.60 7.90
C ASP A 97 3.95 10.52 6.84
N THR A 98 2.83 10.58 6.11
CA THR A 98 2.54 9.63 5.02
C THR A 98 3.58 9.74 3.91
N MET A 99 3.87 10.96 3.44
CA MET A 99 4.84 11.17 2.37
C MET A 99 6.29 10.93 2.81
N SER A 100 6.63 11.22 4.08
CA SER A 100 7.94 10.89 4.64
C SER A 100 8.17 9.38 4.70
N LYS A 101 7.14 8.62 5.12
CA LYS A 101 7.17 7.15 5.07
C LYS A 101 7.28 6.67 3.62
N LEU A 102 6.51 7.27 2.70
CA LEU A 102 6.58 6.91 1.29
C LEU A 102 7.98 7.17 0.71
N ALA A 103 8.62 8.30 1.03
CA ALA A 103 9.98 8.61 0.57
C ALA A 103 11.01 7.55 1.01
N GLY A 104 10.85 7.02 2.23
CA GLY A 104 11.69 5.92 2.73
C GLY A 104 11.43 4.58 2.04
N LEU A 105 10.23 4.35 1.50
CA LEU A 105 9.80 3.07 0.94
C LEU A 105 9.83 3.01 -0.59
N VAL A 106 9.69 4.16 -1.25
CA VAL A 106 9.36 4.25 -2.67
C VAL A 106 10.46 3.63 -3.53
N CYS A 107 11.72 3.90 -3.24
CA CYS A 107 12.84 3.32 -3.99
C CYS A 107 13.71 2.38 -3.14
N ASP A 108 13.19 1.90 -2.02
CA ASP A 108 13.83 0.83 -1.29
C ASP A 108 13.77 -0.46 -2.13
N SER A 109 14.88 -1.20 -2.18
CA SER A 109 14.93 -2.54 -2.78
C SER A 109 13.98 -3.52 -2.09
N GLY A 110 13.51 -3.20 -0.89
CA GLY A 110 12.63 -4.06 -0.09
C GLY A 110 13.40 -5.24 0.49
N SER A 111 12.73 -5.99 1.37
CA SER A 111 13.31 -7.21 1.93
C SER A 111 12.90 -8.43 1.10
N THR A 112 13.86 -9.30 0.77
CA THR A 112 13.62 -10.63 0.18
C THR A 112 13.41 -11.73 1.23
N THR A 113 13.51 -11.37 2.52
CA THR A 113 13.67 -12.32 3.63
C THR A 113 12.62 -12.09 4.73
N GLY A 114 11.41 -11.67 4.35
CA GLY A 114 10.30 -11.46 5.29
C GLY A 114 10.27 -10.10 5.98
N GLY A 115 11.15 -9.15 5.62
CA GLY A 115 11.02 -7.75 6.04
C GLY A 115 9.91 -7.00 5.28
N ALA A 116 9.78 -5.70 5.50
CA ALA A 116 8.71 -4.89 4.90
C ALA A 116 8.75 -4.92 3.36
N CYS A 117 7.57 -4.95 2.72
CA CYS A 117 7.47 -4.87 1.27
C CYS A 117 7.87 -3.48 0.75
N SER A 118 8.70 -3.44 -0.29
CA SER A 118 8.92 -2.21 -1.06
C SER A 118 7.72 -1.87 -1.94
N VAL A 119 7.67 -0.62 -2.43
CA VAL A 119 6.59 -0.20 -3.35
C VAL A 119 6.58 -1.04 -4.63
N SER A 120 7.72 -1.40 -5.20
CA SER A 120 7.80 -2.27 -6.38
C SER A 120 7.25 -3.68 -6.13
N GLN A 121 7.51 -4.24 -4.95
CA GLN A 121 6.93 -5.51 -4.50
C GLN A 121 5.41 -5.38 -4.33
N LEU A 122 4.93 -4.28 -3.74
CA LEU A 122 3.49 -4.03 -3.58
C LEU A 122 2.78 -3.85 -4.92
N MET A 123 3.39 -3.16 -5.90
CA MET A 123 2.84 -3.07 -7.25
C MET A 123 2.74 -4.44 -7.92
N SER A 124 3.74 -5.31 -7.71
CA SER A 124 3.71 -6.68 -8.22
C SER A 124 2.57 -7.49 -7.59
N VAL A 125 2.33 -7.31 -6.28
CA VAL A 125 1.15 -7.86 -5.60
C VAL A 125 -0.14 -7.36 -6.25
N SER A 126 -0.26 -6.06 -6.50
CA SER A 126 -1.44 -5.48 -7.14
C SER A 126 -1.69 -6.05 -8.53
N GLN A 127 -0.65 -6.21 -9.35
CA GLN A 127 -0.76 -6.81 -10.69
C GLN A 127 -1.28 -8.24 -10.63
N VAL A 128 -0.78 -9.04 -9.70
CA VAL A 128 -1.24 -10.41 -9.49
C VAL A 128 -2.70 -10.44 -9.01
N LEU A 129 -3.11 -9.50 -8.14
CA LEU A 129 -4.47 -9.41 -7.62
C LEU A 129 -5.50 -8.95 -8.67
N VAL A 130 -5.11 -8.17 -9.67
CA VAL A 130 -5.98 -7.77 -10.79
C VAL A 130 -5.95 -8.75 -11.96
N ALA A 131 -5.13 -9.81 -11.89
CA ALA A 131 -5.15 -10.87 -12.89
C ALA A 131 -6.51 -11.60 -12.86
N PRO A 132 -7.05 -12.01 -14.02
CA PRO A 132 -8.27 -12.82 -14.07
C PRO A 132 -8.10 -14.13 -13.30
N VAL A 133 -9.17 -14.59 -12.65
CA VAL A 133 -9.21 -15.93 -12.06
C VAL A 133 -8.98 -16.99 -13.16
N PRO A 134 -8.37 -18.14 -12.83
CA PRO A 134 -8.26 -19.23 -13.79
C PRO A 134 -9.63 -19.68 -14.29
N ALA A 135 -9.73 -19.99 -15.58
CA ALA A 135 -10.98 -20.39 -16.24
C ALA A 135 -11.64 -21.60 -15.58
N THR A 136 -10.85 -22.49 -14.96
CA THR A 136 -11.34 -23.64 -14.18
C THR A 136 -12.14 -23.21 -12.94
N CYS A 137 -11.67 -22.20 -12.20
CA CYS A 137 -12.40 -21.62 -11.08
C CYS A 137 -13.66 -20.90 -11.55
N ALA A 138 -13.54 -20.07 -12.61
CA ALA A 138 -14.69 -19.36 -13.17
C ALA A 138 -15.82 -20.31 -13.60
N SER A 139 -15.45 -21.39 -14.31
CA SER A 139 -16.41 -22.38 -14.80
C SER A 139 -17.05 -23.19 -13.67
N ALA A 140 -16.30 -23.54 -12.63
CA ALA A 140 -16.81 -24.34 -11.51
C ALA A 140 -17.79 -23.57 -10.62
N THR A 141 -17.56 -22.26 -10.46
CA THR A 141 -18.37 -21.41 -9.56
C THR A 141 -19.39 -20.54 -10.29
N GLY A 142 -19.34 -20.47 -11.62
CA GLY A 142 -20.22 -19.65 -12.44
C GLY A 142 -19.93 -18.14 -12.38
N ILE A 143 -18.81 -17.73 -11.80
CA ILE A 143 -18.40 -16.31 -11.79
C ILE A 143 -17.91 -15.88 -13.19
N PRO A 144 -18.05 -14.60 -13.56
CA PRO A 144 -17.55 -14.11 -14.84
C PRO A 144 -16.06 -14.40 -15.03
N ALA A 145 -15.64 -14.76 -16.26
CA ALA A 145 -14.24 -15.02 -16.57
C ALA A 145 -13.33 -13.78 -16.41
N THR A 146 -13.93 -12.58 -16.39
CA THR A 146 -13.24 -11.31 -16.12
C THR A 146 -13.08 -11.01 -14.62
N THR A 147 -13.60 -11.87 -13.74
CA THR A 147 -13.43 -11.72 -12.29
C THR A 147 -11.95 -11.82 -11.96
N THR A 148 -11.41 -10.84 -11.24
CA THR A 148 -10.01 -10.83 -10.83
C THR A 148 -9.81 -11.65 -9.56
N ILE A 149 -8.55 -11.97 -9.21
CA ILE A 149 -8.25 -12.61 -7.92
C ILE A 149 -8.77 -11.76 -6.74
N MET A 150 -8.61 -10.44 -6.79
CA MET A 150 -9.18 -9.53 -5.78
C MET A 150 -10.71 -9.61 -5.75
N GLY A 151 -11.35 -9.69 -6.93
CA GLY A 151 -12.79 -9.89 -7.05
C GLY A 151 -13.25 -11.22 -6.44
N LEU A 152 -12.47 -12.29 -6.62
CA LEU A 152 -12.70 -13.61 -6.01
C LEU A 152 -12.60 -13.55 -4.48
N LEU A 153 -11.60 -12.85 -3.93
CA LEU A 153 -11.43 -12.71 -2.48
C LEU A 153 -12.57 -11.94 -1.79
N ASN A 154 -13.36 -11.19 -2.56
CA ASN A 154 -14.57 -10.51 -2.11
C ASN A 154 -15.85 -11.35 -2.30
N GLN A 155 -15.75 -12.59 -2.81
CA GLN A 155 -16.89 -13.49 -2.95
C GLN A 155 -17.23 -14.19 -1.62
N SER A 156 -18.32 -14.97 -1.62
CA SER A 156 -18.65 -15.82 -0.49
C SER A 156 -17.58 -16.89 -0.26
N THR A 157 -17.45 -17.35 0.98
CA THR A 157 -16.53 -18.45 1.33
C THR A 157 -16.82 -19.70 0.53
N THR A 158 -18.08 -19.99 0.19
CA THR A 158 -18.45 -21.11 -0.69
C THR A 158 -17.78 -21.04 -2.05
N ILE A 159 -17.73 -19.86 -2.68
CA ILE A 159 -17.09 -19.66 -3.99
C ILE A 159 -15.56 -19.74 -3.85
N ILE A 160 -15.00 -19.05 -2.85
CA ILE A 160 -13.54 -19.03 -2.62
C ILE A 160 -13.00 -20.44 -2.35
N CYS A 161 -13.74 -21.22 -1.57
CA CYS A 161 -13.33 -22.53 -1.10
C CYS A 161 -13.68 -23.68 -2.05
N ASP A 162 -14.27 -23.40 -3.21
CA ASP A 162 -14.37 -24.37 -4.28
C ASP A 162 -12.95 -24.82 -4.70
N ALA A 163 -12.79 -26.12 -4.96
CA ALA A 163 -11.46 -26.74 -5.12
C ALA A 163 -10.53 -26.04 -6.14
N PRO A 164 -10.97 -25.74 -7.39
CA PRO A 164 -10.16 -24.99 -8.35
C PRO A 164 -9.89 -23.54 -7.92
N CYS A 165 -10.81 -22.90 -7.19
CA CYS A 165 -10.67 -21.52 -6.74
C CYS A 165 -9.66 -21.39 -5.59
N ILE A 166 -9.73 -22.24 -4.57
CA ILE A 166 -8.76 -22.22 -3.48
C ILE A 166 -7.35 -22.60 -3.96
N ALA A 167 -7.25 -23.50 -4.95
CA ALA A 167 -5.97 -23.81 -5.60
C ALA A 167 -5.40 -22.58 -6.33
N ALA A 168 -6.24 -21.82 -7.05
CA ALA A 168 -5.84 -20.58 -7.70
C ALA A 168 -5.34 -19.53 -6.69
N VAL A 169 -6.06 -19.35 -5.58
CA VAL A 169 -5.66 -18.41 -4.51
C VAL A 169 -4.33 -18.82 -3.88
N LYS A 170 -4.12 -20.12 -3.60
CA LYS A 170 -2.84 -20.63 -3.07
C LYS A 170 -1.69 -20.41 -4.05
N SER A 171 -1.90 -20.72 -5.33
CA SER A 171 -0.89 -20.51 -6.37
C SER A 171 -0.54 -19.04 -6.53
N THR A 172 -1.55 -18.18 -6.44
CA THR A 172 -1.40 -16.72 -6.47
C THR A 172 -0.56 -16.27 -5.29
N ALA A 173 -0.91 -16.67 -4.06
CA ALA A 173 -0.17 -16.33 -2.85
C ALA A 173 1.31 -16.79 -2.94
N ALA A 174 1.56 -18.00 -3.45
CA ALA A 174 2.92 -18.51 -3.63
C ALA A 174 3.75 -17.74 -4.67
N ALA A 175 3.10 -17.05 -5.62
CA ALA A 175 3.76 -16.19 -6.61
C ALA A 175 4.06 -14.79 -6.08
N LEU A 176 3.52 -14.40 -4.92
CA LEU A 176 3.77 -13.11 -4.31
C LEU A 176 5.18 -13.03 -3.71
N PRO A 177 5.79 -11.84 -3.64
CA PRO A 177 7.10 -11.65 -3.03
C PRO A 177 7.11 -12.06 -1.55
N ASN A 178 8.25 -12.55 -1.07
CA ASN A 178 8.43 -12.92 0.34
C ASN A 178 8.75 -11.70 1.22
N CYS A 179 7.74 -10.85 1.41
CA CYS A 179 7.82 -9.64 2.21
C CYS A 179 6.58 -9.50 3.12
N THR A 180 6.63 -8.59 4.08
CA THR A 180 5.56 -8.33 5.04
C THR A 180 4.92 -6.97 4.86
N THR A 181 3.61 -6.93 5.06
CA THR A 181 2.81 -5.71 5.14
C THR A 181 2.09 -5.74 6.48
N ASP A 182 2.23 -4.72 7.31
CA ASP A 182 1.74 -4.68 8.69
C ASP A 182 2.16 -5.92 9.53
N GLY A 183 3.38 -6.41 9.30
CA GLY A 183 3.93 -7.59 9.97
C GLY A 183 3.34 -8.93 9.51
N LYS A 184 2.49 -8.94 8.47
CA LYS A 184 1.92 -10.16 7.88
C LYS A 184 2.59 -10.46 6.55
N SER A 185 2.97 -11.72 6.33
CA SER A 185 3.59 -12.12 5.07
C SER A 185 2.58 -12.10 3.93
N VAL A 186 2.92 -11.45 2.82
CA VAL A 186 2.00 -11.33 1.68
C VAL A 186 1.87 -12.64 0.89
N ASN A 187 2.88 -13.51 0.94
CA ASN A 187 2.87 -14.82 0.28
C ASN A 187 2.31 -15.97 1.15
N ASP A 188 1.78 -15.66 2.33
CA ASP A 188 1.27 -16.68 3.26
C ASP A 188 -0.11 -17.20 2.84
N ALA A 189 -0.11 -18.34 2.17
CA ALA A 189 -1.33 -19.03 1.76
C ALA A 189 -2.15 -19.61 2.93
N THR A 190 -1.58 -19.71 4.15
CA THR A 190 -2.28 -20.34 5.28
C THR A 190 -3.50 -19.56 5.73
N PHE A 191 -3.51 -18.24 5.54
CA PHE A 191 -4.69 -17.40 5.80
C PHE A 191 -5.89 -17.86 4.95
N TYR A 192 -5.67 -18.09 3.65
CA TYR A 192 -6.71 -18.54 2.72
C TYR A 192 -7.15 -19.98 2.98
N VAL A 193 -6.23 -20.85 3.43
CA VAL A 193 -6.58 -22.21 3.85
C VAL A 193 -7.50 -22.18 5.07
N LYS A 194 -7.18 -21.34 6.06
CA LYS A 194 -7.98 -21.23 7.29
C LYS A 194 -9.41 -20.78 7.01
N LEU A 195 -9.60 -19.88 6.03
CA LEU A 195 -10.93 -19.47 5.56
C LEU A 195 -11.81 -20.66 5.12
N CYS A 196 -11.20 -21.72 4.57
CA CYS A 196 -11.90 -22.89 4.04
C CYS A 196 -11.97 -24.08 5.00
N THR A 197 -11.21 -24.05 6.10
CA THR A 197 -11.23 -25.09 7.13
C THR A 197 -11.98 -24.68 8.39
N SER A 198 -12.20 -23.38 8.61
CA SER A 198 -12.95 -22.88 9.77
C SER A 198 -14.43 -22.70 9.44
N SER A 199 -15.27 -23.56 10.01
CA SER A 199 -16.71 -23.38 10.08
C SER A 199 -17.03 -22.03 10.73
N ALA A 200 -17.50 -21.07 9.92
CA ALA A 200 -18.12 -19.80 10.33
C ALA A 200 -17.39 -18.98 11.43
N SER A 201 -16.51 -18.07 11.02
CA SER A 201 -16.43 -16.76 11.70
C SER A 201 -15.98 -15.72 10.69
N SER A 202 -16.73 -14.64 10.59
CA SER A 202 -16.47 -13.46 9.78
C SER A 202 -15.09 -12.86 10.09
N PHE A 203 -14.08 -13.18 9.26
CA PHE A 203 -12.75 -12.58 9.33
C PHE A 203 -12.65 -11.42 8.34
N GLY A 204 -12.50 -10.21 8.90
CA GLY A 204 -12.52 -8.95 8.17
C GLY A 204 -11.33 -8.74 7.23
N LEU A 205 -11.67 -8.18 6.06
CA LEU A 205 -10.91 -7.79 4.86
C LEU A 205 -9.73 -6.81 5.07
N THR A 206 -9.03 -6.84 6.20
CA THR A 206 -8.00 -5.83 6.54
C THR A 206 -6.76 -5.85 5.64
N MET A 207 -6.44 -6.98 4.98
CA MET A 207 -5.26 -7.05 4.10
C MET A 207 -5.48 -6.36 2.73
N VAL A 208 -6.74 -6.26 2.26
CA VAL A 208 -7.06 -5.59 0.99
C VAL A 208 -7.01 -4.07 1.16
N SER A 209 -7.32 -3.56 2.35
CA SER A 209 -7.36 -2.12 2.62
C SER A 209 -6.03 -1.42 2.46
N LEU A 210 -4.89 -2.04 2.77
CA LEU A 210 -3.58 -1.35 2.65
C LEU A 210 -3.08 -1.32 1.19
N ALA A 211 -3.27 -2.40 0.43
CA ALA A 211 -2.94 -2.43 -0.99
C ALA A 211 -3.84 -1.45 -1.78
N VAL A 212 -5.13 -1.38 -1.45
CA VAL A 212 -6.07 -0.42 -2.07
C VAL A 212 -5.81 1.01 -1.60
N ALA A 213 -5.40 1.25 -0.35
CA ALA A 213 -5.06 2.59 0.13
C ALA A 213 -3.79 3.15 -0.55
N LEU A 214 -2.78 2.30 -0.82
CA LEU A 214 -1.58 2.72 -1.56
C LEU A 214 -1.85 2.94 -3.04
N ILE A 215 -2.70 2.12 -3.67
CA ILE A 215 -3.10 2.32 -5.07
C ILE A 215 -4.03 3.54 -5.20
N GLY A 216 -4.97 3.71 -4.28
CA GLY A 216 -5.91 4.85 -4.27
C GLY A 216 -5.26 6.18 -3.91
N ALA A 217 -4.05 6.18 -3.33
CA ALA A 217 -3.24 7.38 -3.16
C ALA A 217 -2.35 7.69 -4.39
N MET A 218 -2.26 6.77 -5.37
CA MET A 218 -1.47 6.91 -6.60
C MET A 218 -2.33 7.11 -7.86
N VAL A 219 -3.66 7.11 -7.73
CA VAL A 219 -4.65 7.40 -8.80
C VAL A 219 -5.43 8.64 -8.41
#